data_AF-A0AAW0CJX9-F1
#
_entry.id   AF-A0AAW0CJX9-F1
#
_cell.length_a   1.000
_cell.length_b   1.000
_cell.length_c   1.000
_cell.angle_alpha   90.00
_cell.angle_beta   90.00
_cell.angle_gamma   90.00
#
_symmetry.space_group_name_H-M   'P 1'
#
loop_
_entity.id
_entity.type
_entity.pdbx_description
1 polymer ?
#
loop_
_entity_poly.entity_id
_entity_poly.type
_entity_poly.pdbx_seq_one_letter_code
_entity_poly.pdbx_strand_id
1 'polypeptide(L)'
;MTTQATFPPELEREIFETTAICYPDVILTLLLVCRRVHVWISPLLYRVLIITAPRSTEVLAALESKPEIALDDAVRHIFLHDISRIEDSATLLTRCTGVRSLSFGVANLTPEFLHSLRLMHLRKLCIDVPYFAYRLGWSWNAFRHTNFSSLTHLAMFQESVWNEYPDWSELDGLDSLSSLTHLALCPALANWILHPVVKALPRVVLFVVCAWNRPKEFTFARYRLSVVEQDPRVVLMAMTRQHEEDWKRGSWGGDDFWVRAEMFLARKRAGDVEATCHLIDETVESI
;
A
#
# COMPACT_ATOMS: atom_id res chain seq x y z
N MET A 1 -42.33 27.11 24.43
CA MET A 1 -41.21 26.16 24.50
C MET A 1 -40.79 25.83 23.08
N THR A 2 -39.71 26.43 22.60
CA THR A 2 -39.16 26.14 21.27
C THR A 2 -38.38 24.84 21.37
N THR A 3 -38.86 23.78 20.73
CA THR A 3 -38.12 22.53 20.58
C THR A 3 -36.88 22.83 19.74
N GLN A 4 -35.71 22.86 20.39
CA GLN A 4 -34.45 23.00 19.70
C GLN A 4 -34.28 21.79 18.79
N ALA A 5 -34.05 22.02 17.50
CA ALA A 5 -33.80 20.93 16.56
C ALA A 5 -32.54 20.17 17.00
N THR A 6 -32.68 18.88 17.30
CA THR A 6 -31.58 17.98 17.63
C THR A 6 -31.34 17.04 16.46
N PHE A 7 -30.09 16.97 15.99
CA PHE A 7 -29.71 15.96 15.01
C PHE A 7 -29.89 14.55 15.59
N PRO A 8 -30.38 13.58 14.79
CA PRO A 8 -30.28 12.17 15.12
C PRO A 8 -28.82 11.76 15.40
N PRO A 9 -28.54 10.96 16.44
CA PRO A 9 -27.18 10.55 16.80
C PRO A 9 -26.41 9.87 15.65
N GLU A 10 -27.10 9.16 14.77
CA GLU A 10 -26.51 8.46 13.63
C GLU A 10 -25.96 9.45 12.60
N LEU A 11 -26.71 10.51 12.30
CA LEU A 11 -26.27 11.56 11.38
C LEU A 11 -25.13 12.38 11.99
N GLU A 12 -25.19 12.66 13.28
CA GLU A 12 -24.08 13.33 13.98
C GLU A 12 -22.80 12.50 13.89
N ARG A 13 -22.90 11.19 14.16
CA ARG A 13 -21.78 10.25 14.04
C ARG A 13 -21.20 10.24 12.63
N GLU A 14 -22.05 10.10 11.61
CA GLU A 14 -21.62 10.10 10.21
C GLU A 14 -20.88 11.41 9.87
N ILE A 15 -21.42 12.57 10.26
CA ILE A 15 -20.77 13.87 10.04
C ILE A 15 -19.37 13.88 10.68
N PHE A 16 -19.24 13.46 11.95
CA PHE A 16 -17.94 13.47 12.63
C PHE A 16 -16.95 12.45 12.04
N GLU A 17 -17.39 11.23 11.72
CA GLU A 17 -16.52 10.20 11.12
C GLU A 17 -16.08 10.59 9.72
N THR A 18 -16.98 11.10 8.87
CA THR A 18 -16.64 11.61 7.54
C THR A 18 -15.68 12.80 7.64
N THR A 19 -15.93 13.74 8.56
CA THR A 19 -15.01 14.88 8.78
C THR A 19 -13.63 14.40 9.20
N ALA A 20 -13.55 13.43 10.13
CA ALA A 20 -12.28 12.84 10.57
C ALA A 20 -11.52 12.13 9.44
N ILE A 21 -12.24 11.44 8.54
CA ILE A 21 -11.64 10.74 7.40
C ILE A 21 -11.14 11.74 6.34
N CYS A 22 -11.96 12.74 6.00
CA CYS A 22 -11.60 13.74 4.99
C CYS A 22 -10.53 14.73 5.48
N TYR A 23 -10.47 14.98 6.80
CA TYR A 23 -9.55 15.94 7.41
C TYR A 23 -8.85 15.32 8.63
N PRO A 24 -7.92 14.37 8.46
CA PRO A 24 -7.29 13.65 9.57
C PRO A 24 -6.61 14.56 10.61
N ASP A 25 -6.12 15.73 10.19
CA ASP A 25 -5.44 16.69 11.06
C ASP A 25 -6.37 17.32 12.12
N VAL A 26 -7.71 17.27 11.93
CA VAL A 26 -8.68 17.81 12.90
C VAL A 26 -9.19 16.78 13.90
N ILE A 27 -8.80 15.50 13.77
CA ILE A 27 -9.26 14.40 14.64
C ILE A 27 -9.11 14.75 16.12
N LEU A 28 -7.95 15.30 16.51
CA LEU A 28 -7.70 15.66 17.91
C LEU A 28 -8.65 16.76 18.41
N THR A 29 -9.04 17.70 17.55
CA THR A 29 -10.04 18.71 17.88
C THR A 29 -11.43 18.10 18.00
N LEU A 30 -11.80 17.17 17.11
CA LEU A 30 -13.10 16.48 17.17
C LEU A 30 -13.25 15.65 18.45
N LEU A 31 -12.18 15.03 18.94
CA LEU A 31 -12.18 14.28 20.20
C LEU A 31 -12.56 15.15 21.43
N LEU A 32 -12.37 16.47 21.36
CA LEU A 32 -12.67 17.40 22.44
C LEU A 32 -14.12 17.91 22.45
N VAL A 33 -14.91 17.61 21.41
CA VAL A 33 -16.27 18.17 21.25
C VAL A 33 -17.20 17.69 22.36
N CYS A 34 -17.33 16.37 22.54
CA CYS A 34 -18.09 15.78 23.64
C CYS A 34 -17.77 14.28 23.80
N ARG A 35 -18.24 13.67 24.89
CA ARG A 35 -17.94 12.28 25.23
C ARG A 35 -18.37 11.26 24.17
N ARG A 36 -19.54 11.43 23.54
CA ARG A 36 -20.01 10.49 22.50
C ARG A 36 -19.14 10.57 21.24
N VAL A 37 -18.77 11.79 20.82
CA VAL A 37 -17.87 12.00 19.68
C VAL A 37 -16.49 11.41 19.96
N HIS A 38 -15.98 11.55 21.18
CA HIS A 38 -14.75 10.89 21.58
C HIS A 38 -14.81 9.36 21.36
N VAL A 39 -15.91 8.70 21.74
CA VAL A 39 -16.08 7.26 21.54
C VAL A 39 -16.10 6.90 20.05
N TRP A 40 -16.79 7.68 19.20
CA TRP A 40 -16.87 7.42 17.77
C TRP A 40 -15.54 7.66 17.04
N ILE A 41 -14.81 8.69 17.42
CA ILE A 41 -13.63 9.18 16.69
C ILE A 41 -12.33 8.57 17.21
N SER A 42 -12.26 8.13 18.48
CA SER A 42 -11.03 7.55 19.04
C SER A 42 -10.45 6.40 18.20
N PRO A 43 -11.23 5.46 17.63
CA PRO A 43 -10.69 4.42 16.75
C PRO A 43 -10.05 4.98 15.48
N LEU A 44 -10.54 6.10 14.95
CA LEU A 44 -10.00 6.71 13.72
C LEU A 44 -8.60 7.27 13.93
N LEU A 45 -8.24 7.70 15.15
CA LEU A 45 -6.88 8.14 15.47
C LEU A 45 -5.82 7.05 15.18
N TYR A 46 -6.21 5.78 15.30
CA TYR A 46 -5.34 4.62 15.11
C TYR A 46 -5.53 3.94 13.75
N ARG A 47 -6.39 4.48 12.89
CA ARG A 47 -6.74 3.86 11.60
C ARG A 47 -5.53 3.62 10.71
N VAL A 48 -4.61 4.58 10.71
CA VAL A 48 -3.39 4.56 9.90
C VAL A 48 -2.20 4.66 10.85
N LEU A 49 -1.41 3.61 10.93
CA LEU A 49 -0.16 3.59 11.70
C LEU A 49 1.02 3.73 10.75
N ILE A 50 1.81 4.76 10.97
CA ILE A 50 3.10 4.97 10.30
C ILE A 50 4.17 4.83 11.37
N ILE A 51 5.02 3.82 11.22
CA ILE A 51 6.03 3.47 12.20
C ILE A 51 7.38 3.55 11.52
N THR A 52 8.14 4.55 11.92
CA THR A 52 9.49 4.81 11.44
C THR A 52 10.48 4.81 12.60
N ALA A 53 11.70 4.35 12.38
CA ALA A 53 12.76 4.53 13.37
C ALA A 53 13.04 6.03 13.60
N PRO A 54 13.44 6.41 14.83
CA PRO A 54 13.66 5.56 16.00
C PRO A 54 12.41 5.34 16.88
N ARG A 55 11.21 5.74 16.43
CA ARG A 55 10.02 5.88 17.28
C ARG A 55 9.16 4.62 17.42
N SER A 56 9.62 3.48 16.91
CA SER A 56 8.83 2.23 16.94
C SER A 56 8.46 1.80 18.37
N THR A 57 9.40 1.92 19.31
CA THR A 57 9.20 1.55 20.72
C THR A 57 8.18 2.45 21.42
N GLU A 58 8.20 3.76 21.14
CA GLU A 58 7.25 4.73 21.70
C GLU A 58 5.83 4.45 21.21
N VAL A 59 5.67 4.14 19.92
CA VAL A 59 4.36 3.82 19.34
C VAL A 59 3.81 2.53 19.96
N LEU A 60 4.64 1.50 20.12
CA LEU A 60 4.21 0.26 20.75
C LEU A 60 3.82 0.45 22.21
N ALA A 61 4.64 1.15 23.00
CA ALA A 61 4.31 1.47 24.38
C ALA A 61 3.00 2.28 24.48
N ALA A 62 2.75 3.20 23.55
CA ALA A 62 1.51 3.96 23.49
C ALA A 62 0.29 3.05 23.20
N LEU A 63 0.44 2.08 22.28
CA LEU A 63 -0.60 1.10 21.95
C LEU A 63 -0.82 0.06 23.07
N GLU A 64 0.20 -0.23 23.88
CA GLU A 64 0.11 -1.08 25.07
C GLU A 64 -0.58 -0.38 26.23
N SER A 65 -0.37 0.93 26.38
CA SER A 65 -0.98 1.71 27.46
C SER A 65 -2.49 1.93 27.32
N LYS A 66 -3.10 1.53 26.20
CA LYS A 66 -4.52 1.75 25.88
C LYS A 66 -5.26 0.44 25.53
N PRO A 67 -5.40 -0.49 26.49
CA PRO A 67 -6.04 -1.79 26.26
C PRO A 67 -7.54 -1.68 25.90
N GLU A 68 -8.18 -0.55 26.19
CA GLU A 68 -9.58 -0.29 25.85
C GLU A 68 -9.82 -0.13 24.33
N ILE A 69 -8.76 0.11 23.56
CA ILE A 69 -8.85 0.24 22.11
C ILE A 69 -8.66 -1.13 21.48
N ALA A 70 -9.73 -1.67 20.91
CA ALA A 70 -9.69 -2.87 20.09
C ALA A 70 -8.88 -2.57 18.80
N LEU A 71 -7.56 -2.78 18.84
CA LEU A 71 -6.65 -2.49 17.73
C LEU A 71 -7.00 -3.28 16.47
N ASP A 72 -7.53 -4.50 16.63
CA ASP A 72 -8.05 -5.32 15.53
C ASP A 72 -9.15 -4.61 14.74
N ASP A 73 -9.94 -3.76 15.38
CA ASP A 73 -11.01 -3.00 14.73
C ASP A 73 -10.60 -1.59 14.34
N ALA A 74 -9.67 -0.99 15.08
CA ALA A 74 -9.22 0.37 14.84
C ALA A 74 -8.23 0.46 13.68
N VAL A 75 -7.19 -0.40 13.65
CA VAL A 75 -6.07 -0.29 12.71
C VAL A 75 -6.43 -0.94 11.38
N ARG A 76 -6.32 -0.17 10.28
CA ARG A 76 -6.64 -0.64 8.91
C ARG A 76 -5.45 -0.57 7.95
N HIS A 77 -4.54 0.36 8.19
CA HIS A 77 -3.39 0.61 7.34
C HIS A 77 -2.13 0.68 8.20
N ILE A 78 -1.10 -0.07 7.83
CA ILE A 78 0.21 -0.03 8.50
C ILE A 78 1.30 0.23 7.47
N PHE A 79 2.17 1.19 7.80
CA PHE A 79 3.40 1.47 7.07
C PHE A 79 4.58 1.32 8.03
N LEU A 80 5.46 0.37 7.75
CA LEU A 80 6.65 0.06 8.54
C LEU A 80 7.89 0.45 7.74
N HIS A 81 8.62 1.47 8.17
CA HIS A 81 9.86 1.86 7.49
C HIS A 81 11.02 1.95 8.48
N ASP A 82 12.15 1.36 8.11
CA ASP A 82 13.38 1.37 8.89
C ASP A 82 13.23 0.84 10.34
N ILE A 83 12.38 -0.16 10.58
CA ILE A 83 12.18 -0.68 11.94
C ILE A 83 13.41 -1.50 12.38
N SER A 84 14.11 -0.98 13.38
CA SER A 84 15.36 -1.54 13.87
C SER A 84 15.20 -2.87 14.60
N ARG A 85 14.00 -3.19 15.14
CA ARG A 85 13.72 -4.41 15.90
C ARG A 85 12.60 -5.22 15.24
N ILE A 86 12.91 -6.44 14.83
CA ILE A 86 11.97 -7.40 14.22
C ILE A 86 10.79 -7.65 15.16
N GLU A 87 11.11 -7.91 16.43
CA GLU A 87 10.19 -8.46 17.43
C GLU A 87 9.03 -7.50 17.70
N ASP A 88 9.34 -6.20 17.64
CA ASP A 88 8.42 -5.09 17.73
C ASP A 88 7.37 -5.14 16.60
N SER A 89 7.80 -5.44 15.38
CA SER A 89 6.90 -5.52 14.21
C SER A 89 5.98 -6.74 14.25
N ALA A 90 6.50 -7.93 14.60
CA ALA A 90 5.68 -9.13 14.72
C ALA A 90 4.64 -8.99 15.84
N THR A 91 5.05 -8.45 17.00
CA THR A 91 4.15 -8.20 18.14
C THR A 91 3.05 -7.21 17.80
N LEU A 92 3.36 -6.16 17.03
CA LEU A 92 2.34 -5.24 16.53
C LEU A 92 1.33 -5.93 15.62
N LEU A 93 1.82 -6.69 14.65
CA LEU A 93 1.01 -7.31 13.62
C LEU A 93 0.07 -8.38 14.18
N THR A 94 0.46 -9.11 15.23
CA THR A 94 -0.44 -10.06 15.91
C THR A 94 -1.58 -9.39 16.67
N ARG A 95 -1.45 -8.10 17.02
CA ARG A 95 -2.51 -7.30 17.68
C ARG A 95 -3.37 -6.49 16.71
N CYS A 96 -2.98 -6.43 15.44
CA CYS A 96 -3.64 -5.62 14.41
C CYS A 96 -4.14 -6.53 13.28
N THR A 97 -4.98 -7.51 13.60
CA THR A 97 -5.44 -8.52 12.63
C THR A 97 -6.39 -7.95 11.57
N GLY A 98 -7.06 -6.83 11.86
CA GLY A 98 -7.96 -6.15 10.91
C GLY A 98 -7.28 -5.27 9.87
N VAL A 99 -5.95 -5.35 9.75
CA VAL A 99 -5.18 -4.63 8.74
C VAL A 99 -5.54 -5.10 7.33
N ARG A 100 -5.77 -4.14 6.43
CA ARG A 100 -6.13 -4.37 5.02
C ARG A 100 -5.07 -3.87 4.05
N SER A 101 -4.25 -2.92 4.49
CA SER A 101 -3.15 -2.36 3.71
C SER A 101 -1.88 -2.40 4.53
N LEU A 102 -0.88 -3.11 4.03
CA LEU A 102 0.41 -3.22 4.69
C LEU A 102 1.52 -2.82 3.71
N SER A 103 2.37 -1.90 4.15
CA SER A 103 3.62 -1.54 3.47
C SER A 103 4.77 -1.73 4.43
N PHE A 104 5.84 -2.37 4.01
CA PHE A 104 7.03 -2.47 4.84
C PHE A 104 8.32 -2.57 4.05
N GLY A 105 9.38 -2.02 4.64
CA GLY A 105 10.75 -2.07 4.13
C GLY A 105 11.53 -3.33 4.54
N VAL A 106 12.76 -3.37 4.04
CA VAL A 106 13.67 -4.53 4.01
C VAL A 106 14.17 -5.01 5.36
N ALA A 107 14.30 -4.10 6.34
CA ALA A 107 14.86 -4.51 7.61
C ALA A 107 13.91 -5.55 8.22
N ASN A 108 14.46 -6.73 8.54
CA ASN A 108 13.98 -7.46 9.70
C ASN A 108 12.68 -8.27 9.53
N LEU A 109 12.57 -9.06 8.46
CA LEU A 109 11.53 -10.09 8.35
C LEU A 109 11.97 -11.39 9.02
N THR A 110 11.03 -12.09 9.67
CA THR A 110 11.24 -13.44 10.23
C THR A 110 10.08 -14.36 9.92
N PRO A 111 10.22 -15.69 10.06
CA PRO A 111 9.10 -16.62 9.93
C PRO A 111 7.87 -16.23 10.76
N GLU A 112 8.06 -15.64 11.95
CA GLU A 112 6.98 -15.14 12.81
C GLU A 112 6.25 -13.93 12.20
N PHE A 113 6.98 -13.04 11.53
CA PHE A 113 6.36 -11.96 10.76
C PHE A 113 5.43 -12.52 9.68
N LEU A 114 5.91 -13.53 8.94
CA LEU A 114 5.12 -14.19 7.90
C LEU A 114 3.90 -14.90 8.47
N HIS A 115 4.04 -15.52 9.63
CA HIS A 115 2.91 -16.09 10.36
C HIS A 115 1.88 -15.01 10.70
N SER A 116 2.32 -13.84 11.14
CA SER A 116 1.43 -12.71 11.45
C SER A 116 0.68 -12.20 10.22
N LEU A 117 1.31 -12.16 9.05
CA LEU A 117 0.63 -11.83 7.78
C LEU A 117 -0.49 -12.83 7.46
N ARG A 118 -0.34 -14.09 7.86
CA ARG A 118 -1.36 -15.13 7.68
C ARG A 118 -2.54 -14.99 8.66
N LEU A 119 -2.57 -13.98 9.51
CA LEU A 119 -3.73 -13.69 10.34
C LEU A 119 -4.59 -12.57 9.75
N MET A 120 -4.18 -12.00 8.61
CA MET A 120 -4.78 -10.80 8.04
C MET A 120 -5.46 -11.06 6.70
N HIS A 121 -6.53 -10.31 6.43
CA HIS A 121 -7.21 -10.27 5.14
C HIS A 121 -6.70 -9.09 4.30
N LEU A 122 -5.42 -9.15 3.93
CA LEU A 122 -4.77 -8.08 3.18
C LEU A 122 -5.42 -7.90 1.80
N ARG A 123 -5.63 -6.63 1.44
CA ARG A 123 -6.09 -6.18 0.12
C ARG A 123 -5.00 -5.43 -0.64
N LYS A 124 -4.19 -4.65 0.08
CA LYS A 124 -3.02 -3.95 -0.48
C LYS A 124 -1.76 -4.43 0.27
N LEU A 125 -0.74 -4.81 -0.50
CA LEU A 125 0.56 -5.22 0.03
C LEU A 125 1.66 -4.51 -0.75
N CYS A 126 2.56 -3.83 -0.05
CA CYS A 126 3.74 -3.20 -0.62
C CYS A 126 4.98 -3.76 0.07
N ILE A 127 5.88 -4.35 -0.70
CA ILE A 127 7.07 -5.06 -0.20
C ILE A 127 8.33 -4.70 -0.99
N ASP A 128 9.47 -4.81 -0.34
CA ASP A 128 10.79 -4.80 -0.98
C ASP A 128 11.30 -6.24 -1.18
N VAL A 129 11.46 -6.67 -2.45
CA VAL A 129 11.53 -8.09 -2.83
C VAL A 129 12.90 -8.76 -2.72
N PRO A 130 14.03 -8.16 -3.16
CA PRO A 130 15.31 -8.87 -3.23
C PRO A 130 15.77 -9.42 -1.88
N TYR A 131 15.44 -8.73 -0.78
CA TYR A 131 15.77 -9.22 0.55
C TYR A 131 14.87 -10.37 0.99
N PHE A 132 13.59 -10.32 0.61
CA PHE A 132 12.60 -11.34 0.94
C PHE A 132 13.05 -12.72 0.49
N ALA A 133 13.40 -12.86 -0.80
CA ALA A 133 13.80 -14.12 -1.39
C ALA A 133 15.14 -14.62 -0.81
N TYR A 134 16.15 -13.76 -0.73
CA TYR A 134 17.51 -14.15 -0.39
C TYR A 134 17.70 -14.47 1.11
N ARG A 135 17.17 -13.64 2.02
CA ARG A 135 17.45 -13.79 3.46
C ARG A 135 16.56 -14.79 4.18
N LEU A 136 15.31 -14.92 3.74
CA LEU A 136 14.32 -15.74 4.44
C LEU A 136 14.15 -17.12 3.80
N GLY A 137 14.82 -17.39 2.68
CA GLY A 137 14.45 -18.50 1.81
C GLY A 137 12.98 -18.40 1.40
N TRP A 138 12.45 -17.18 1.26
CA TRP A 138 11.06 -16.97 0.90
C TRP A 138 10.85 -17.48 -0.52
N SER A 139 10.08 -18.54 -0.61
CA SER A 139 9.57 -19.03 -1.87
C SER A 139 8.33 -18.23 -2.25
N TRP A 140 8.21 -17.90 -3.54
CA TRP A 140 7.00 -17.34 -4.14
C TRP A 140 5.73 -18.15 -3.83
N ASN A 141 5.88 -19.43 -3.49
CA ASN A 141 4.82 -20.28 -2.99
C ASN A 141 4.12 -19.74 -1.74
N ALA A 142 4.74 -18.80 -1.00
CA ALA A 142 4.07 -18.12 0.10
C ALA A 142 2.81 -17.36 -0.34
N PHE A 143 2.74 -16.88 -1.59
CA PHE A 143 1.54 -16.27 -2.16
C PHE A 143 0.38 -17.27 -2.35
N ARG A 144 0.67 -18.58 -2.38
CA ARG A 144 -0.36 -19.64 -2.41
C ARG A 144 -1.14 -19.76 -1.11
N HIS A 145 -0.72 -19.06 -0.05
CA HIS A 145 -1.47 -19.04 1.19
C HIS A 145 -2.84 -18.37 0.99
N THR A 146 -3.90 -18.98 1.52
CA THR A 146 -5.29 -18.51 1.38
C THR A 146 -5.53 -17.08 1.87
N ASN A 147 -4.64 -16.50 2.66
CA ASN A 147 -4.78 -15.15 3.19
C ASN A 147 -4.38 -14.06 2.20
N PHE A 148 -3.64 -14.43 1.15
CA PHE A 148 -3.40 -13.55 0.01
C PHE A 148 -4.47 -13.69 -1.08
N SER A 149 -5.49 -14.53 -0.88
CA SER A 149 -6.60 -14.68 -1.83
C SER A 149 -7.44 -13.40 -1.99
N SER A 150 -7.45 -12.52 -0.97
CA SER A 150 -8.11 -11.22 -1.00
C SER A 150 -7.23 -10.09 -1.52
N LEU A 151 -5.97 -10.37 -1.87
CA LEU A 151 -5.02 -9.35 -2.29
C LEU A 151 -5.42 -8.82 -3.67
N THR A 152 -5.71 -7.53 -3.76
CA THR A 152 -6.10 -6.84 -5.00
C THR A 152 -4.98 -5.97 -5.55
N HIS A 153 -4.12 -5.42 -4.68
CA HIS A 153 -2.97 -4.60 -5.06
C HIS A 153 -1.69 -5.16 -4.47
N LEU A 154 -0.70 -5.38 -5.32
CA LEU A 154 0.64 -5.80 -4.94
C LEU A 154 1.65 -4.81 -5.50
N ALA A 155 2.45 -4.19 -4.65
CA ALA A 155 3.61 -3.39 -5.05
C ALA A 155 4.90 -4.10 -4.62
N MET A 156 5.81 -4.26 -5.56
CA MET A 156 7.08 -4.91 -5.37
C MET A 156 8.19 -3.95 -5.79
N PHE A 157 8.85 -3.39 -4.79
CA PHE A 157 9.96 -2.46 -4.99
C PHE A 157 11.29 -3.11 -4.68
N GLN A 158 12.35 -2.42 -5.08
CA GLN A 158 13.73 -2.76 -4.75
C GLN A 158 14.41 -1.43 -4.44
N GLU A 159 14.59 -1.14 -3.16
CA GLU A 159 15.31 0.07 -2.72
C GLU A 159 16.83 -0.13 -2.79
N SER A 160 17.29 -1.37 -2.69
CA SER A 160 18.70 -1.73 -2.60
C SER A 160 19.30 -2.22 -3.91
N VAL A 161 20.49 -1.69 -4.24
CA VAL A 161 21.27 -2.00 -5.45
C VAL A 161 21.98 -3.35 -5.28
N TRP A 162 21.22 -4.44 -5.29
CA TRP A 162 21.82 -5.77 -5.34
C TRP A 162 22.25 -6.08 -6.77
N ASN A 163 23.50 -6.49 -6.94
CA ASN A 163 24.06 -6.93 -8.23
C ASN A 163 23.67 -8.37 -8.60
N GLU A 164 23.10 -9.10 -7.65
CA GLU A 164 22.65 -10.48 -7.83
C GLU A 164 21.12 -10.49 -7.95
N TYR A 165 20.64 -10.90 -9.12
CA TYR A 165 19.21 -11.03 -9.39
C TYR A 165 18.77 -12.44 -9.01
N PRO A 166 17.70 -12.60 -8.21
CA PRO A 166 17.07 -13.89 -8.00
C PRO A 166 16.71 -14.55 -9.33
N ASP A 167 16.67 -15.89 -9.37
CA ASP A 167 16.07 -16.59 -10.49
C ASP A 167 14.55 -16.36 -10.48
N TRP A 168 14.11 -15.35 -11.22
CA TRP A 168 12.70 -14.99 -11.33
C TRP A 168 11.89 -15.97 -12.18
N SER A 169 12.51 -17.01 -12.75
CA SER A 169 11.74 -18.10 -13.35
C SER A 169 10.88 -18.84 -12.31
N GLU A 170 11.20 -18.69 -11.02
CA GLU A 170 10.47 -19.28 -9.89
C GLU A 170 9.34 -18.41 -9.32
N LEU A 171 8.75 -17.49 -10.09
CA LEU A 171 7.54 -16.71 -9.69
C LEU A 171 6.27 -17.59 -9.45
N ASP A 172 6.46 -18.87 -9.14
CA ASP A 172 5.47 -19.86 -8.77
C ASP A 172 4.64 -19.36 -7.59
N GLY A 173 3.35 -19.12 -7.81
CA GLY A 173 2.43 -18.66 -6.77
C GLY A 173 1.81 -17.30 -7.05
N LEU A 174 2.35 -16.46 -7.94
CA LEU A 174 1.63 -15.24 -8.34
C LEU A 174 0.31 -15.58 -9.05
N ASP A 175 0.27 -16.69 -9.78
CA ASP A 175 -0.94 -17.26 -10.40
C ASP A 175 -2.03 -17.63 -9.39
N SER A 176 -1.67 -17.88 -8.13
CA SER A 176 -2.62 -18.18 -7.06
C SER A 176 -3.32 -16.94 -6.48
N LEU A 177 -2.84 -15.73 -6.78
CA LEU A 177 -3.45 -14.46 -6.35
C LEU A 177 -4.68 -14.13 -7.20
N SER A 178 -5.73 -14.93 -7.02
CA SER A 178 -6.91 -14.93 -7.88
C SER A 178 -7.71 -13.61 -7.90
N SER A 179 -7.56 -12.76 -6.89
CA SER A 179 -8.19 -11.43 -6.78
C SER A 179 -7.28 -10.28 -7.21
N LEU A 180 -6.03 -10.56 -7.61
CA LEU A 180 -5.07 -9.52 -7.95
C LEU A 180 -5.51 -8.79 -9.23
N THR A 181 -5.69 -7.48 -9.09
CA THR A 181 -6.13 -6.58 -10.17
C THR A 181 -5.07 -5.53 -10.50
N HIS A 182 -4.18 -5.24 -9.56
CA HIS A 182 -3.18 -4.18 -9.65
C HIS A 182 -1.80 -4.71 -9.24
N LEU A 183 -0.80 -4.51 -10.11
CA LEU A 183 0.58 -4.90 -9.85
C LEU A 183 1.54 -3.75 -10.14
N ALA A 184 2.34 -3.35 -9.16
CA ALA A 184 3.39 -2.34 -9.31
C ALA A 184 4.76 -2.98 -9.14
N LEU A 185 5.69 -2.65 -10.02
CA LEU A 185 7.06 -3.15 -10.04
C LEU A 185 8.04 -1.97 -10.09
N CYS A 186 9.20 -2.12 -9.45
CA CYS A 186 10.34 -1.25 -9.77
C CYS A 186 10.87 -1.59 -11.18
N PRO A 187 11.65 -0.71 -11.83
CA PRO A 187 12.03 -0.91 -13.22
C PRO A 187 13.00 -2.06 -13.42
N ALA A 188 13.89 -2.27 -12.45
CA ALA A 188 14.80 -3.41 -12.44
C ALA A 188 14.00 -4.70 -12.52
N LEU A 189 13.00 -4.86 -11.64
CA LEU A 189 12.14 -6.04 -11.61
C LEU A 189 11.30 -6.18 -12.88
N ALA A 190 10.69 -5.08 -13.34
CA ALA A 190 9.86 -5.07 -14.55
C ALA A 190 10.62 -5.57 -15.79
N ASN A 191 11.88 -5.17 -15.96
CA ASN A 191 12.73 -5.64 -17.07
C ASN A 191 12.86 -7.17 -17.13
N TRP A 192 12.82 -7.85 -15.98
CA TRP A 192 12.94 -9.31 -15.91
C TRP A 192 11.60 -10.02 -16.03
N ILE A 193 10.58 -9.53 -15.31
CA ILE A 193 9.38 -10.34 -15.05
C ILE A 193 8.12 -9.83 -15.72
N LEU A 194 8.12 -8.59 -16.24
CA LEU A 194 6.86 -7.99 -16.67
C LEU A 194 6.22 -8.77 -17.82
N HIS A 195 7.00 -9.19 -18.83
CA HIS A 195 6.47 -9.99 -19.94
C HIS A 195 5.83 -11.32 -19.51
N PRO A 196 6.51 -12.23 -18.77
CA PRO A 196 5.88 -13.47 -18.31
C PRO A 196 4.70 -13.21 -17.38
N VAL A 197 4.77 -12.20 -16.50
CA VAL A 197 3.71 -11.88 -15.55
C VAL A 197 2.46 -11.33 -16.24
N VAL A 198 2.61 -10.45 -17.23
CA VAL A 198 1.52 -9.90 -18.04
C VAL A 198 0.73 -11.02 -18.74
N LYS A 199 1.43 -12.07 -19.18
CA LYS A 199 0.84 -13.27 -19.80
C LYS A 199 0.20 -14.19 -18.77
N ALA A 200 0.86 -14.41 -17.62
CA ALA A 200 0.40 -15.31 -16.58
C ALA A 200 -0.78 -14.76 -15.77
N LEU A 201 -0.93 -13.43 -15.69
CA LEU A 201 -1.94 -12.75 -14.89
C LEU A 201 -2.93 -11.97 -15.76
N PRO A 202 -3.82 -12.65 -16.52
CA PRO A 202 -4.79 -11.98 -17.40
C PRO A 202 -5.84 -11.16 -16.64
N ARG A 203 -6.02 -11.39 -15.33
CA ARG A 203 -6.98 -10.66 -14.48
C ARG A 203 -6.45 -9.31 -13.99
N VAL A 204 -5.14 -9.11 -14.02
CA VAL A 204 -4.55 -7.83 -13.66
C VAL A 204 -4.94 -6.82 -14.73
N VAL A 205 -5.63 -5.75 -14.30
CA VAL A 205 -6.15 -4.70 -15.18
C VAL A 205 -5.21 -3.51 -15.29
N LEU A 206 -4.24 -3.42 -14.37
CA LEU A 206 -3.24 -2.35 -14.33
C LEU A 206 -1.87 -2.89 -13.89
N PHE A 207 -0.87 -2.67 -14.73
CA PHE A 207 0.54 -2.85 -14.40
C PHE A 207 1.20 -1.48 -14.28
N VAL A 208 1.83 -1.22 -13.15
CA VAL A 208 2.55 0.03 -12.91
C VAL A 208 4.04 -0.27 -12.85
N VAL A 209 4.85 0.45 -13.60
CA VAL A 209 6.31 0.44 -13.46
C VAL A 209 6.74 1.77 -12.87
N CYS A 210 7.21 1.71 -11.64
CA CYS A 210 7.50 2.86 -10.79
C CYS A 210 9.00 3.14 -10.74
N ALA A 211 9.45 4.25 -11.30
CA ALA A 211 10.85 4.65 -11.30
C ALA A 211 11.15 5.64 -10.18
N TRP A 212 12.13 5.32 -9.32
CA TRP A 212 12.59 6.27 -8.31
C TRP A 212 13.52 7.33 -8.95
N ASN A 213 13.29 8.59 -8.60
CA ASN A 213 14.22 9.73 -8.78
C ASN A 213 14.55 10.27 -10.19
N ARG A 214 14.12 9.70 -11.33
CA ARG A 214 14.46 10.27 -12.66
C ARG A 214 13.42 10.01 -13.77
N PRO A 215 12.29 10.75 -13.83
CA PRO A 215 11.33 10.60 -14.93
C PRO A 215 11.97 10.81 -16.31
N LYS A 216 12.87 11.81 -16.46
CA LYS A 216 13.43 12.19 -17.76
C LYS A 216 14.42 11.18 -18.36
N GLU A 217 14.99 10.30 -17.53
CA GLU A 217 15.86 9.23 -18.02
C GLU A 217 15.14 7.87 -18.10
N PHE A 218 13.84 7.87 -17.79
CA PHE A 218 13.01 6.69 -17.80
C PHE A 218 12.46 6.46 -19.21
N THR A 219 13.10 5.56 -19.97
CA THR A 219 12.64 5.19 -21.31
C THR A 219 12.46 3.67 -21.40
N PHE A 220 11.47 3.22 -22.18
CA PHE A 220 11.28 1.80 -22.50
C PHE A 220 12.58 1.17 -23.03
N ALA A 221 13.33 1.91 -23.86
CA ALA A 221 14.61 1.48 -24.42
C ALA A 221 15.64 1.15 -23.34
N ARG A 222 15.73 1.95 -22.27
CA ARG A 222 16.68 1.72 -21.17
C ARG A 222 16.39 0.44 -20.40
N TYR A 223 15.11 0.13 -20.20
CA TYR A 223 14.67 -1.01 -19.40
C TYR A 223 14.19 -2.20 -20.23
N ARG A 224 14.47 -2.21 -21.55
CA ARG A 224 14.06 -3.25 -22.50
C ARG A 224 12.59 -3.65 -22.39
N LEU A 225 11.74 -2.69 -22.01
CA LEU A 225 10.31 -2.90 -21.81
C LEU A 225 9.54 -2.91 -23.14
N SER A 226 10.23 -2.89 -24.29
CA SER A 226 9.62 -2.86 -25.63
C SER A 226 8.68 -4.04 -25.90
N VAL A 227 8.89 -5.18 -25.23
CA VAL A 227 8.03 -6.37 -25.37
C VAL A 227 6.62 -6.12 -24.82
N VAL A 228 6.45 -5.18 -23.88
CA VAL A 228 5.16 -4.87 -23.25
C VAL A 228 4.63 -3.48 -23.60
N GLU A 229 5.30 -2.76 -24.49
CA GLU A 229 4.87 -1.46 -25.03
C GLU A 229 3.51 -1.56 -25.75
N GLN A 230 3.10 -2.76 -26.12
CA GLN A 230 1.80 -2.98 -26.76
C GLN A 230 0.69 -3.33 -25.77
N ASP A 231 0.99 -3.63 -24.50
CA ASP A 231 -0.05 -3.97 -23.53
C ASP A 231 -0.70 -2.67 -23.00
N PRO A 232 -2.00 -2.45 -23.27
CA PRO A 232 -2.66 -1.20 -22.89
C PRO A 232 -2.79 -1.03 -21.38
N ARG A 233 -2.58 -2.09 -20.58
CA ARG A 233 -2.66 -2.08 -19.12
C ARG A 233 -1.40 -1.55 -18.44
N VAL A 234 -0.31 -1.36 -19.18
CA VAL A 234 0.98 -0.92 -18.62
C VAL A 234 1.01 0.60 -18.51
N VAL A 235 1.36 1.09 -17.33
CA VAL A 235 1.58 2.50 -16.99
C VAL A 235 2.98 2.64 -16.40
N LEU A 236 3.71 3.64 -16.87
CA LEU A 236 5.00 4.05 -16.37
C LEU A 236 4.82 5.31 -15.54
N MET A 237 5.36 5.35 -14.33
CA MET A 237 5.31 6.54 -13.50
C MET A 237 6.59 6.76 -12.71
N ALA A 238 6.90 8.02 -12.45
CA ALA A 238 7.92 8.36 -11.46
C ALA A 238 7.31 8.24 -10.07
N MET A 239 8.02 7.60 -9.16
CA MET A 239 7.70 7.69 -7.74
C MET A 239 8.36 8.93 -7.18
N THR A 240 7.57 9.75 -6.49
CA THR A 240 8.10 10.89 -5.75
C THR A 240 8.93 10.39 -4.56
N ARG A 241 9.87 11.22 -4.08
CA ARG A 241 10.57 10.92 -2.81
C ARG A 241 9.62 10.83 -1.62
N GLN A 242 8.42 11.38 -1.77
CA GLN A 242 7.35 11.43 -0.78
C GLN A 242 6.43 10.20 -0.85
N HIS A 243 6.97 9.01 -1.15
CA HIS A 243 6.18 7.78 -1.24
C HIS A 243 5.40 7.48 0.05
N GLU A 244 5.94 7.82 1.22
CA GLU A 244 5.25 7.71 2.51
C GLU A 244 4.02 8.63 2.56
N GLU A 245 4.16 9.88 2.11
CA GLU A 245 3.05 10.84 2.08
C GLU A 245 1.97 10.42 1.08
N ASP A 246 2.39 9.89 -0.08
CA ASP A 246 1.48 9.35 -1.10
C ASP A 246 0.70 8.14 -0.55
N TRP A 247 1.40 7.20 0.10
CA TRP A 247 0.79 6.05 0.77
C TRP A 247 -0.15 6.48 1.90
N LYS A 248 0.25 7.48 2.70
CA LYS A 248 -0.57 8.04 3.79
C LYS A 248 -1.86 8.63 3.22
N ARG A 249 -1.77 9.42 2.14
CA ARG A 249 -2.91 10.02 1.45
C ARG A 249 -3.90 8.95 0.96
N GLY A 250 -3.40 7.91 0.29
CA GLY A 250 -4.22 6.77 -0.16
C GLY A 250 -4.87 6.00 0.99
N SER A 251 -4.19 5.88 2.13
CA SER A 251 -4.72 5.20 3.31
C SER A 251 -5.90 5.93 3.97
N TRP A 252 -6.02 7.24 3.73
CA TRP A 252 -7.17 8.05 4.13
C TRP A 252 -8.22 8.22 3.02
N GLY A 253 -8.05 7.55 1.88
CA GLY A 253 -8.99 7.59 0.76
C GLY A 253 -8.76 8.75 -0.21
N GLY A 254 -7.64 9.48 -0.10
CA GLY A 254 -7.21 10.42 -1.12
C GLY A 254 -6.47 9.75 -2.27
N ASP A 255 -5.96 10.56 -3.20
CA ASP A 255 -5.34 10.07 -4.44
C ASP A 255 -3.89 9.61 -4.21
N ASP A 256 -3.67 8.31 -4.12
CA ASP A 256 -2.33 7.70 -4.16
C ASP A 256 -1.88 7.43 -5.62
N PHE A 257 -0.67 6.89 -5.77
CA PHE A 257 -0.13 6.56 -7.09
C PHE A 257 -0.99 5.53 -7.85
N TRP A 258 -1.76 4.68 -7.15
CA TRP A 258 -2.67 3.74 -7.80
C TRP A 258 -3.82 4.48 -8.47
N VAL A 259 -4.45 5.40 -7.74
CA VAL A 259 -5.55 6.23 -8.28
C VAL A 259 -5.06 7.02 -9.50
N ARG A 260 -3.87 7.63 -9.44
CA ARG A 260 -3.29 8.34 -10.59
C ARG A 260 -3.06 7.42 -11.79
N ALA A 261 -2.56 6.21 -11.56
CA ALA A 261 -2.37 5.23 -12.62
C ALA A 261 -3.69 4.73 -13.23
N GLU A 262 -4.72 4.52 -12.42
CA GLU A 262 -6.07 4.19 -12.88
C GLU A 262 -6.69 5.32 -13.71
N MET A 263 -6.58 6.57 -13.25
CA MET A 263 -7.06 7.76 -13.97
C MET A 263 -6.37 7.91 -15.33
N PHE A 264 -5.04 7.72 -15.38
CA PHE A 264 -4.29 7.74 -16.63
C PHE A 264 -4.80 6.65 -17.59
N LEU A 265 -5.00 5.43 -17.10
CA LEU A 265 -5.51 4.33 -17.92
C LEU A 265 -6.95 4.57 -18.38
N ALA A 266 -7.80 5.20 -17.56
CA ALA A 266 -9.15 5.60 -17.94
C ALA A 266 -9.14 6.63 -19.08
N ARG A 267 -8.31 7.67 -18.97
CA ARG A 267 -8.10 8.69 -20.02
C ARG A 267 -7.58 8.06 -21.33
N LYS A 268 -6.65 7.11 -21.22
CA LYS A 268 -6.15 6.33 -22.36
C LYS A 268 -7.25 5.54 -23.06
N ARG A 269 -8.14 4.89 -22.30
CA ARG A 269 -9.31 4.18 -22.86
C ARG A 269 -10.35 5.11 -23.49
N ALA A 270 -10.48 6.32 -22.97
CA ALA A 270 -11.36 7.35 -23.53
C ALA A 270 -10.80 8.00 -24.81
N GLY A 271 -9.52 7.82 -25.10
CA GLY A 271 -8.84 8.44 -26.25
C GLY A 271 -8.27 9.83 -25.95
N ASP A 272 -8.29 10.27 -24.68
CA ASP A 272 -7.71 11.55 -24.24
C ASP A 272 -6.17 11.50 -24.17
N VAL A 273 -5.61 10.29 -24.17
CA VAL A 273 -4.18 10.00 -24.17
C VAL A 273 -3.91 8.96 -25.26
N GLU A 274 -2.84 9.15 -26.05
CA GLU A 274 -2.48 8.22 -27.11
C GLU A 274 -2.34 6.77 -26.59
N ALA A 275 -2.84 5.80 -27.36
CA ALA A 275 -2.79 4.38 -26.97
C ALA A 275 -1.36 3.84 -26.78
N THR A 276 -0.37 4.49 -27.39
CA THR A 276 1.06 4.20 -27.27
C THR A 276 1.74 5.00 -26.15
N CYS A 277 1.04 5.95 -25.52
CA CYS A 277 1.56 6.66 -24.36
C CYS A 277 1.37 5.80 -23.10
N HIS A 278 2.46 5.62 -22.35
CA HIS A 278 2.44 4.89 -21.08
C HIS A 278 2.97 5.72 -19.93
N LEU A 279 3.68 6.82 -20.20
CA LEU A 279 4.30 7.64 -19.17
C LEU A 279 3.30 8.65 -18.63
N ILE A 280 3.09 8.64 -17.32
CA ILE A 280 2.44 9.75 -16.62
C ILE A 280 3.46 10.88 -16.51
N ASP A 281 3.20 11.98 -17.19
CA ASP A 281 3.99 13.20 -17.04
C ASP A 281 3.49 13.99 -15.84
N GLU A 282 4.08 13.73 -14.67
CA GLU A 282 3.74 14.44 -13.42
C GLU A 282 4.11 15.93 -13.46
N THR A 283 4.83 16.42 -14.48
CA THR A 283 5.18 17.85 -14.57
C THR A 283 3.99 18.75 -14.90
N VAL A 284 2.84 18.17 -15.25
CA VAL A 284 1.66 18.92 -15.71
C VAL A 284 0.65 19.21 -14.59
N GLU A 285 0.73 18.52 -13.45
CA GLU A 285 -0.35 18.54 -12.43
C GLU A 285 0.00 19.27 -11.12
N SER A 286 1.10 20.02 -11.04
CA SER A 286 1.37 20.91 -9.90
C SER A 286 0.75 22.30 -10.11
N ILE A 287 -0.57 22.36 -10.34
CA ILE A 287 -1.38 23.60 -10.36
C ILE A 287 -2.22 23.66 -9.10
#